data_AF-A0A357SXH0-F1
#
_entry.id   AF-A0A357SXH0-F1
#
_cell.length_a   1.000
_cell.length_b   1.000
_cell.length_c   1.000
_cell.angle_alpha   90.00
_cell.angle_beta   90.00
_cell.angle_gamma   90.00
#
_symmetry.space_group_name_H-M   'P 1'
#
loop_
_entity.id
_entity.type
_entity.pdbx_description
1 polymer ?
#
loop_
_entity_poly.entity_id
_entity_poly.type
_entity_poly.pdbx_seq_one_letter_code
_entity_poly.pdbx_strand_id
1 'polypeptide(L)'
;IESFGHAGDGNIHIYLCKDALSDEDWQVKRDTIMQALYEKAVAFGGQVSGEHGIGHAKRAYLAESIGNRGMELNKAIKKAFDPKLILNPGKVCY
;
A
#
# COMPACT_ATOMS: atom_id res chain seq x y z
N ILE A 1 13.96 -9.57 -15.09
CA ILE A 1 12.70 -9.11 -15.71
C ILE A 1 12.32 -7.83 -14.98
N GLU A 2 12.33 -6.70 -15.66
CA GLU A 2 12.16 -5.38 -15.02
C GLU A 2 10.72 -5.13 -14.56
N SER A 3 9.73 -5.75 -15.20
CA SER A 3 8.34 -5.81 -14.74
C SER A 3 7.65 -7.04 -15.33
N PHE A 4 6.79 -7.69 -14.54
CA PHE A 4 5.95 -8.79 -14.99
C PHE A 4 4.60 -8.74 -14.31
N GLY A 5 3.66 -9.56 -14.74
CA GLY A 5 2.39 -9.69 -14.05
C GLY A 5 1.39 -10.52 -14.81
N HIS A 6 0.14 -10.38 -14.40
CA HIS A 6 -1.00 -11.13 -14.89
C HIS A 6 -1.85 -10.20 -15.76
N ALA A 7 -1.62 -10.24 -17.08
CA ALA A 7 -2.35 -9.36 -18.00
C ALA A 7 -3.86 -9.64 -18.04
N GLY A 8 -4.27 -10.88 -17.73
CA GLY A 8 -5.67 -11.29 -17.77
C GLY A 8 -6.56 -10.66 -16.70
N ASP A 9 -5.99 -10.22 -15.57
CA ASP A 9 -6.71 -9.56 -14.47
C ASP A 9 -6.21 -8.13 -14.20
N GLY A 10 -5.22 -7.66 -14.97
CA GLY A 10 -4.67 -6.31 -14.85
C GLY A 10 -3.70 -6.11 -13.69
N ASN A 11 -3.11 -7.19 -13.14
CA ASN A 11 -2.16 -7.11 -12.03
C ASN A 11 -0.70 -7.01 -12.53
N ILE A 12 0.03 -5.97 -12.11
CA ILE A 12 1.44 -5.73 -12.47
C ILE A 12 2.30 -5.76 -11.20
N HIS A 13 3.39 -6.51 -11.26
CA HIS A 13 4.39 -6.66 -10.21
C HIS A 13 5.60 -5.80 -10.54
N ILE A 14 5.84 -4.81 -9.68
CA ILE A 14 6.92 -3.83 -9.82
C ILE A 14 7.89 -4.04 -8.67
N TYR A 15 9.18 -4.13 -8.99
CA TYR A 15 10.26 -4.28 -8.02
C TYR A 15 11.19 -3.09 -8.11
N LEU A 16 11.69 -2.67 -6.95
CA LEU A 16 12.79 -1.72 -6.85
C LEU A 16 14.01 -2.49 -6.36
N CYS A 17 15.14 -2.32 -7.04
CA CYS A 17 16.41 -2.94 -6.67
C CYS A 17 17.29 -1.93 -5.94
N LYS A 18 17.83 -2.33 -4.78
CA LYS A 18 18.74 -1.48 -3.99
C LYS A 18 20.13 -1.38 -4.63
N ASP A 19 20.59 -2.47 -5.25
CA ASP A 19 21.93 -2.61 -5.84
C ASP A 19 23.03 -2.10 -4.89
N ALA A 20 23.90 -1.21 -5.37
CA ALA A 20 25.02 -0.66 -4.60
C ALA A 20 24.66 0.58 -3.77
N LEU A 21 23.38 0.96 -3.68
CA LEU A 21 22.97 2.13 -2.89
C LEU A 21 23.22 1.92 -1.39
N SER A 22 23.56 3.01 -0.70
CA SER A 22 23.55 3.03 0.77
C SER A 22 22.12 2.79 1.30
N ASP A 23 21.99 2.40 2.57
CA ASP A 23 20.65 2.24 3.18
C ASP A 23 19.88 3.56 3.23
N GLU A 24 20.58 4.68 3.43
CA GLU A 24 19.97 6.01 3.51
C GLU A 24 19.46 6.47 2.13
N ASP A 25 20.30 6.38 1.09
CA ASP A 25 19.89 6.71 -0.28
C ASP A 25 18.77 5.79 -0.76
N TRP A 26 18.84 4.51 -0.38
CA TRP A 26 17.83 3.53 -0.72
C TRP A 26 16.48 3.87 -0.13
N GLN A 27 16.41 4.22 1.15
CA GLN A 27 15.15 4.57 1.81
C GLN A 27 14.48 5.77 1.13
N VAL A 28 15.25 6.84 0.89
CA VAL A 28 14.74 8.05 0.23
C VAL A 28 14.25 7.76 -1.19
N LYS A 29 15.04 7.03 -1.99
CA LYS A 29 14.67 6.65 -3.36
C LYS A 29 13.45 5.74 -3.39
N ARG A 30 13.42 4.71 -2.55
CA ARG A 30 12.31 3.77 -2.45
C ARG A 30 11.02 4.52 -2.13
N ASP A 31 11.01 5.37 -1.11
CA ASP A 31 9.78 6.04 -0.66
C ASP A 31 9.26 7.01 -1.73
N THR A 32 10.17 7.75 -2.38
CA THR A 32 9.83 8.63 -3.52
C THR A 32 9.22 7.85 -4.69
N ILE A 33 9.82 6.73 -5.07
CA ILE A 33 9.33 5.92 -6.19
C ILE A 33 8.00 5.26 -5.84
N MET A 34 7.86 4.72 -4.62
CA MET A 34 6.61 4.10 -4.17
C MET A 34 5.46 5.11 -4.16
N GLN A 35 5.69 6.34 -3.68
CA GLN A 35 4.68 7.40 -3.73
C GLN A 35 4.22 7.65 -5.19
N ALA A 36 5.16 7.87 -6.10
CA ALA A 36 4.87 8.12 -7.51
C ALA A 36 4.12 6.94 -8.17
N LEU A 37 4.48 5.70 -7.81
CA LEU A 37 3.81 4.50 -8.32
C LEU A 37 2.34 4.43 -7.87
N TYR A 38 2.04 4.69 -6.60
CA TYR A 38 0.67 4.65 -6.11
C TYR A 38 -0.18 5.80 -6.65
N GLU A 39 0.37 7.01 -6.74
CA GLU A 39 -0.29 8.15 -7.39
C GLU A 39 -0.64 7.82 -8.84
N LYS A 40 0.29 7.19 -9.57
CA LYS A 40 0.05 6.79 -10.96
C LYS A 40 -0.99 5.69 -11.07
N ALA A 41 -0.97 4.71 -10.17
CA ALA A 41 -1.97 3.65 -10.11
C ALA A 41 -3.37 4.24 -9.88
N VAL A 42 -3.52 5.17 -8.94
CA VAL A 42 -4.79 5.88 -8.68
C VAL A 42 -5.24 6.68 -9.90
N ALA A 43 -4.33 7.40 -10.56
CA ALA A 43 -4.65 8.15 -11.79
C ALA A 43 -5.15 7.25 -12.94
N PHE A 44 -4.80 5.97 -12.93
CA PHE A 44 -5.29 4.95 -13.88
C PHE A 44 -6.53 4.20 -13.39
N GLY A 45 -7.12 4.57 -12.26
CA GLY A 45 -8.25 3.86 -11.65
C GLY A 45 -7.87 2.51 -11.02
N GLY A 46 -6.57 2.28 -10.81
CA GLY A 46 -6.02 1.09 -10.16
C GLY A 46 -6.21 1.09 -8.65
N GLN A 47 -5.74 0.01 -8.01
CA GLN A 47 -5.87 -0.23 -6.57
C GLN A 47 -4.49 -0.33 -5.90
N VAL A 48 -4.42 -0.03 -4.61
CA VAL A 48 -3.18 -0.08 -3.79
C VAL A 48 -2.58 -1.48 -3.69
N SER A 49 -3.38 -2.53 -3.90
CA SER A 49 -2.89 -3.90 -3.90
C SER A 49 -3.74 -4.77 -4.81
N GLY A 50 -3.10 -5.45 -5.77
CA GLY A 50 -3.75 -6.50 -6.57
C GLY A 50 -3.99 -7.77 -5.76
N GLU A 51 -2.98 -8.23 -5.01
CA GLU A 51 -3.03 -9.54 -4.32
C GLU A 51 -2.46 -9.55 -2.88
N HIS A 52 -1.46 -8.73 -2.57
CA HIS A 52 -0.70 -8.83 -1.30
C HIS A 52 -1.35 -8.13 -0.09
N GLY A 53 -2.54 -7.55 -0.27
CA GLY A 53 -3.22 -6.79 0.78
C GLY A 53 -2.49 -5.50 1.18
N ILE A 54 -2.85 -4.94 2.35
CA ILE A 54 -2.39 -3.62 2.81
C ILE A 54 -1.33 -3.71 3.90
N GLY A 55 -1.58 -4.50 4.95
CA GLY A 55 -0.67 -4.67 6.09
C GLY A 55 -0.26 -3.35 6.72
N HIS A 56 1.01 -3.26 7.12
CA HIS A 56 1.59 -2.04 7.68
C HIS A 56 2.07 -1.10 6.56
N ALA A 57 2.81 -1.67 5.60
CA ALA A 57 3.53 -0.93 4.58
C ALA A 57 2.64 -0.06 3.69
N LYS A 58 1.41 -0.51 3.37
CA LYS A 58 0.55 0.21 2.43
C LYS A 58 -0.56 1.04 3.09
N ARG A 59 -0.52 1.20 4.42
CA ARG A 59 -1.59 1.84 5.19
C ARG A 59 -1.82 3.31 4.78
N ALA A 60 -0.74 4.06 4.55
CA ALA A 60 -0.83 5.45 4.12
C ALA A 60 -1.48 5.56 2.73
N TYR A 61 -0.99 4.76 1.77
CA TYR A 61 -1.54 4.73 0.40
C TYR A 61 -3.00 4.26 0.35
N LEU A 62 -3.42 3.34 1.23
CA LEU A 62 -4.83 3.00 1.38
C LEU A 62 -5.65 4.22 1.77
N ALA A 63 -5.18 5.00 2.77
CA ALA A 63 -5.89 6.18 3.24
C ALA A 63 -6.04 7.25 2.16
N GLU A 64 -5.02 7.43 1.32
CA GLU A 64 -5.07 8.29 0.13
C GLU A 64 -6.07 7.78 -0.90
N SER A 65 -6.10 6.46 -1.16
CA SER A 65 -6.95 5.84 -2.18
C SER A 65 -8.44 5.83 -1.81
N ILE A 66 -8.80 5.53 -0.55
CA ILE A 66 -10.22 5.41 -0.13
C ILE A 66 -10.74 6.64 0.64
N GLY A 67 -9.85 7.59 0.93
CA GLY A 67 -10.15 8.81 1.64
C GLY A 67 -10.55 8.63 3.12
N ASN A 68 -10.80 9.76 3.78
CA ASN A 68 -11.14 9.79 5.20
C ASN A 68 -12.39 8.96 5.53
N ARG A 69 -13.43 9.05 4.69
CA ARG A 69 -14.68 8.32 4.92
C ARG A 69 -14.50 6.80 4.84
N GLY A 70 -13.74 6.32 3.87
CA GLY A 70 -13.42 4.89 3.77
C GLY A 70 -12.60 4.40 4.96
N MET A 71 -11.64 5.20 5.42
CA MET A 71 -10.84 4.89 6.60
C MET A 71 -11.67 4.88 7.89
N GLU A 72 -12.60 5.82 8.07
CA GLU A 72 -13.53 5.85 9.20
C GLU A 72 -14.41 4.59 9.26
N LEU A 73 -14.93 4.16 8.12
CA LEU A 73 -15.74 2.94 8.05
C LEU A 73 -14.93 1.71 8.45
N ASN A 74 -13.71 1.57 7.92
CA ASN A 74 -12.81 0.47 8.30
C ASN A 74 -12.49 0.49 9.81
N LYS A 75 -12.21 1.67 10.36
CA LYS A 75 -11.97 1.85 11.80
C LYS A 75 -13.18 1.50 12.65
N ALA A 76 -14.39 1.87 12.21
CA ALA A 76 -15.64 1.55 12.89
C ALA A 76 -15.90 0.03 12.92
N ILE A 77 -15.72 -0.64 11.79
CA ILE A 77 -15.81 -2.11 11.70
C ILE A 77 -14.78 -2.75 12.64
N LYS A 78 -13.51 -2.32 12.58
CA LYS A 78 -12.45 -2.83 13.45
C LYS A 78 -12.82 -2.72 14.93
N LYS A 79 -13.33 -1.58 15.38
CA LYS A 79 -13.74 -1.36 16.77
C LYS A 79 -14.94 -2.22 17.20
N ALA A 80 -15.83 -2.55 16.28
CA ALA A 80 -16.98 -3.41 16.58
C ALA A 80 -16.53 -4.85 16.93
N PHE A 81 -15.48 -5.36 16.25
CA PHE A 81 -14.99 -6.73 16.46
C PHE A 81 -13.75 -6.83 17.36
N ASP A 82 -13.00 -5.74 17.53
CA ASP A 82 -11.79 -5.66 18.37
C ASP A 82 -11.77 -4.34 19.15
N PRO A 83 -12.64 -4.18 20.16
CA PRO A 83 -12.76 -2.94 20.92
C PRO A 83 -11.51 -2.59 21.73
N LYS A 84 -10.62 -3.57 21.98
CA LYS A 84 -9.34 -3.37 22.69
C LYS A 84 -8.16 -3.12 21.75
N LEU A 85 -8.38 -3.18 20.42
CA LEU A 85 -7.37 -3.00 19.38
C LEU A 85 -6.15 -3.93 19.53
N ILE A 86 -6.36 -5.16 19.99
CA ILE A 86 -5.26 -6.13 20.24
C ILE A 86 -4.97 -7.03 19.03
N LEU A 87 -5.91 -7.14 18.09
CA LEU A 87 -5.74 -7.99 16.92
C LEU A 87 -4.94 -7.23 15.86
N ASN A 88 -3.63 -7.51 15.80
CA ASN A 88 -2.74 -7.05 14.74
C ASN A 88 -2.62 -5.50 14.64
N PRO A 89 -2.15 -4.83 15.71
CA PRO A 89 -2.07 -3.36 15.78
C PRO A 89 -1.13 -2.79 14.72
N GLY A 90 -1.39 -1.55 14.29
CA GLY A 90 -0.54 -0.82 13.35
C GLY A 90 -0.68 -1.22 11.88
N LYS A 91 -1.74 -1.97 11.52
CA LYS A 91 -2.00 -2.46 10.16
C LYS A 91 -3.39 -2.06 9.65
N VAL A 92 -3.49 -1.82 8.35
CA VAL A 92 -4.71 -1.52 7.57
C VAL A 92 -5.43 -0.24 7.96
N CYS A 93 -5.97 -0.12 9.16
CA CYS A 93 -6.80 1.02 9.58
C CYS A 93 -6.45 1.61 10.96
N TYR A 94 -5.57 0.94 11.71
CA TYR A 94 -4.97 1.40 12.96
C TYR A 94 -3.46 1.22 12.94
#